data_AF-A0A5M8SAQ7-F1
#
_entry.id   AF-A0A5M8SAQ7-F1
#
_cell.length_a   1.000
_cell.length_b   1.000
_cell.length_c   1.000
_cell.angle_alpha   90.00
_cell.angle_beta   90.00
_cell.angle_gamma   90.00
#
_symmetry.space_group_name_H-M   'P 1'
#
loop_
_entity.id
_entity.type
_entity.pdbx_description
1 polymer ?
#
loop_
_entity_poly.entity_id
_entity_poly.type
_entity_poly.pdbx_seq_one_letter_code
_entity_poly.pdbx_strand_id
1 'polypeptide(L)'
;MRRQLTIEDFQITSVSGKIEPQLAPGVSPLGPLAQLVGTWKGTGFNQIWRPFHGSQDRFLELNETQETLQFMEIPGDIPNRGFLQADINLHGATYLQKINDVNVLTNGKPSGIHIEPGIWVTVPSTTNPTDPATVARLANIPHGTSLVAQGTAFTVNGGPVINPASITPFLINPPHTPIAFPETNLGVPTTFRTPPADIPHVTQAMVNNPNVVLTNAIAGQTITSTTVLRISTTDLNPPTSGGGTSNIAFLDGAAGGPNAKAAQMDAIFWIETVQGKDKDDVRLQLQYTQTVLLNFNGLSWPHVSVATLRKVHDDDDD
;
A
#
# COMPACT_ATOMS: atom_id res chain seq x y z
N MET A 1 0.06 3.68 -55.92
CA MET A 1 1.14 3.82 -54.94
C MET A 1 0.52 4.11 -53.59
N ARG A 2 0.74 3.27 -52.57
CA ARG A 2 0.34 3.62 -51.19
C ARG A 2 1.41 4.54 -50.63
N ARG A 3 1.02 5.74 -50.21
CA ARG A 3 1.92 6.69 -49.54
C ARG A 3 2.38 6.07 -48.22
N GLN A 4 3.69 6.04 -48.01
CA GLN A 4 4.30 5.55 -46.77
C GLN A 4 4.22 6.68 -45.75
N LEU A 5 3.57 6.43 -44.61
CA LEU A 5 3.48 7.38 -43.50
C LEU A 5 4.85 7.53 -42.85
N THR A 6 5.27 8.76 -42.56
CA THR A 6 6.49 9.06 -41.79
C THR A 6 6.14 9.40 -40.33
N ILE A 7 7.13 9.41 -39.44
CA ILE A 7 6.95 9.84 -38.03
C ILE A 7 6.37 11.26 -37.94
N GLU A 8 6.66 12.13 -38.90
CA GLU A 8 6.16 13.50 -38.97
C GLU A 8 4.66 13.56 -39.29
N ASP A 9 4.11 12.51 -39.93
CA ASP A 9 2.67 12.39 -40.18
C ASP A 9 1.89 12.01 -38.88
N PHE A 10 2.58 11.61 -37.81
CA PHE A 10 1.99 11.33 -36.49
C PHE A 10 2.16 12.53 -35.55
N GLN A 11 1.43 13.60 -35.81
CA GLN A 11 1.34 14.71 -34.87
C GLN A 11 0.29 14.44 -33.78
N ILE A 12 0.75 14.08 -32.58
CA ILE A 12 -0.10 14.09 -31.38
C ILE A 12 -0.23 15.55 -30.94
N THR A 13 -1.28 16.22 -31.40
CA THR A 13 -1.66 17.53 -30.89
C THR A 13 -2.63 17.36 -29.73
N SER A 14 -2.36 18.03 -28.60
CA SER A 14 -3.28 18.05 -27.47
C SER A 14 -4.59 18.70 -27.90
N VAL A 15 -5.70 17.95 -27.80
CA VAL A 15 -7.04 18.41 -28.20
C VAL A 15 -7.59 19.49 -27.24
N SER A 16 -6.98 19.65 -26.07
CA SER A 16 -7.52 20.45 -24.95
C SER A 16 -6.84 21.81 -24.73
N GLY A 17 -5.95 22.26 -25.62
CA GLY A 17 -5.16 23.47 -25.36
C GLY A 17 -4.23 23.30 -24.15
N LYS A 18 -3.73 24.42 -23.62
CA LYS A 18 -2.84 24.45 -22.46
C LYS A 18 -3.66 24.40 -21.17
N ILE A 19 -3.43 23.40 -20.32
CA ILE A 19 -3.97 23.36 -18.96
C ILE A 19 -3.08 24.25 -18.09
N GLU A 20 -3.67 25.16 -17.34
CA GLU A 20 -2.90 26.11 -16.53
C GLU A 20 -2.20 25.38 -15.35
N PRO A 21 -0.93 25.72 -15.04
CA PRO A 21 -0.24 25.14 -13.90
C PRO A 21 -0.99 25.43 -12.60
N GLN A 22 -1.21 24.38 -11.80
CA GLN A 22 -1.90 24.50 -10.50
C GLN A 22 -0.92 24.71 -9.32
N LEU A 23 0.39 24.70 -9.58
CA LEU A 23 1.44 24.87 -8.58
C LEU A 23 2.31 26.09 -8.90
N ALA A 24 2.85 26.71 -7.84
CA ALA A 24 3.81 27.80 -7.98
C ALA A 24 5.11 27.33 -8.65
N PRO A 25 5.80 28.18 -9.43
CA PRO A 25 7.09 27.85 -10.02
C PRO A 25 8.11 27.36 -8.99
N GLY A 26 8.83 26.28 -9.30
CA GLY A 26 9.87 25.70 -8.44
C GLY A 26 9.38 24.68 -7.40
N VAL A 27 8.07 24.45 -7.29
CA VAL A 27 7.51 23.37 -6.48
C VAL A 27 7.45 22.08 -7.32
N SER A 28 7.94 20.96 -6.76
CA SER A 28 7.84 19.67 -7.44
C SER A 28 6.36 19.31 -7.69
N PRO A 29 5.98 18.93 -8.92
CA PRO A 29 4.62 18.51 -9.22
C PRO A 29 4.17 17.24 -8.49
N LEU A 30 5.14 16.40 -8.08
CA LEU A 30 4.89 15.23 -7.23
C LEU A 30 4.50 15.61 -5.80
N GLY A 31 4.69 16.87 -5.38
CA GLY A 31 4.33 17.38 -4.06
C GLY A 31 4.78 16.43 -2.93
N PRO A 32 3.85 15.90 -2.11
CA PRO A 32 4.17 15.00 -0.99
C PRO A 32 4.73 13.63 -1.43
N LEU A 33 4.60 13.25 -2.71
CA LEU A 33 5.14 12.01 -3.26
C LEU A 33 6.60 12.14 -3.70
N ALA A 34 7.15 13.36 -3.79
CA ALA A 34 8.49 13.61 -4.34
C ALA A 34 9.58 12.81 -3.62
N GLN A 35 9.46 12.63 -2.29
CA GLN A 35 10.45 11.90 -1.50
C GLN A 35 10.46 10.39 -1.80
N LEU A 36 9.36 9.83 -2.32
CA LEU A 36 9.24 8.40 -2.63
C LEU A 36 10.13 7.95 -3.79
N VAL A 37 10.39 8.81 -4.78
CA VAL A 37 11.15 8.46 -5.99
C VAL A 37 12.49 7.84 -5.63
N GLY A 38 12.81 6.66 -6.20
CA GLY A 38 14.00 5.88 -5.89
C GLY A 38 13.68 4.46 -5.39
N THR A 39 14.70 3.74 -4.96
CA THR A 39 14.58 2.36 -4.48
C THR A 39 14.62 2.31 -2.96
N TRP A 40 13.74 1.50 -2.38
CA TRP A 40 13.64 1.25 -0.95
C TRP A 40 13.79 -0.25 -0.68
N LYS A 41 14.59 -0.60 0.31
CA LYS A 41 14.76 -1.99 0.77
C LYS A 41 14.53 -2.05 2.27
N GLY A 42 13.90 -3.12 2.75
CA GLY A 42 13.55 -3.25 4.15
C GLY A 42 13.01 -4.61 4.53
N THR A 43 12.54 -4.71 5.77
CA THR A 43 11.89 -5.89 6.30
C THR A 43 10.56 -5.53 6.95
N GLY A 44 9.72 -6.55 7.12
CA GLY A 44 8.38 -6.36 7.62
C GLY A 44 7.78 -7.63 8.21
N PHE A 45 6.48 -7.54 8.43
CA PHE A 45 5.66 -8.64 8.91
C PHE A 45 4.35 -8.63 8.14
N ASN A 46 3.96 -9.82 7.71
CA ASN A 46 2.72 -10.05 7.01
C ASN A 46 1.87 -11.04 7.78
N GLN A 47 0.59 -10.72 7.93
CA GLN A 47 -0.41 -11.64 8.44
C GLN A 47 -1.60 -11.69 7.48
N ILE A 48 -2.09 -12.89 7.18
CA ILE A 48 -3.31 -13.10 6.40
C ILE A 48 -4.09 -14.30 6.93
N TRP A 49 -5.41 -14.15 7.04
CA TRP A 49 -6.31 -15.29 7.14
C TRP A 49 -6.69 -15.74 5.74
N ARG A 50 -6.19 -16.92 5.36
CA ARG A 50 -6.53 -17.52 4.07
C ARG A 50 -7.79 -18.36 4.21
N PRO A 51 -8.69 -18.36 3.22
CA PRO A 51 -9.68 -19.40 3.11
C PRO A 51 -8.98 -20.76 3.03
N PHE A 52 -9.51 -21.74 3.76
CA PHE A 52 -9.05 -23.11 3.72
C PHE A 52 -10.24 -23.99 3.37
N HIS A 53 -10.05 -24.91 2.42
CA HIS A 53 -11.11 -25.82 1.99
C HIS A 53 -10.85 -27.20 2.57
N GLY A 54 -11.79 -27.70 3.40
CA GLY A 54 -11.69 -29.03 4.00
C GLY A 54 -12.34 -29.09 5.36
N SER A 55 -11.60 -29.54 6.36
CA SER A 55 -12.09 -29.72 7.74
C SER A 55 -12.34 -28.41 8.50
N GLN A 56 -11.88 -27.29 7.96
CA GLN A 56 -12.18 -25.95 8.46
C GLN A 56 -12.12 -24.93 7.31
N ASP A 57 -12.41 -23.67 7.63
CA ASP A 57 -12.64 -22.57 6.70
C ASP A 57 -11.47 -21.59 6.54
N ARG A 58 -10.43 -21.70 7.37
CA ARG A 58 -9.39 -20.68 7.49
C ARG A 58 -7.98 -21.26 7.64
N PHE A 59 -6.95 -20.45 7.47
CA PHE A 59 -5.59 -20.74 7.86
C PHE A 59 -4.92 -19.41 8.20
N LEU A 60 -4.28 -19.30 9.36
CA LEU A 60 -3.54 -18.10 9.73
C LEU A 60 -2.11 -18.17 9.19
N GLU A 61 -1.88 -17.51 8.06
CA GLU A 61 -0.54 -17.37 7.53
C GLU A 61 0.13 -16.13 8.10
N LEU A 62 1.33 -16.35 8.62
CA LEU A 62 2.25 -15.35 9.16
C LEU A 62 3.55 -15.47 8.38
N ASN A 63 4.13 -14.34 7.98
CA ASN A 63 5.42 -14.30 7.29
C ASN A 63 6.27 -13.19 7.89
N GLU A 64 7.56 -13.49 8.08
CA GLU A 64 8.59 -12.48 8.21
C GLU A 64 9.05 -12.11 6.80
N THR A 65 9.07 -10.83 6.46
CA THR A 65 9.20 -10.41 5.07
C THR A 65 10.45 -9.57 4.81
N GLN A 66 10.98 -9.70 3.61
CA GLN A 66 11.92 -8.75 3.01
C GLN A 66 11.28 -8.12 1.78
N GLU A 67 11.44 -6.81 1.64
CA GLU A 67 10.76 -6.01 0.63
C GLU A 67 11.75 -5.17 -0.18
N THR A 68 11.48 -5.07 -1.48
CA THR A 68 12.00 -4.01 -2.35
C THR A 68 10.83 -3.25 -2.95
N LEU A 69 10.84 -1.93 -2.78
CA LEU A 69 9.84 -1.03 -3.33
C LEU A 69 10.54 0.05 -4.15
N GLN A 70 10.29 0.08 -5.45
CA GLN A 70 10.90 1.03 -6.38
C GLN A 70 9.85 2.01 -6.88
N PHE A 71 10.17 3.31 -6.88
CA PHE A 71 9.34 4.36 -7.45
C PHE A 71 10.09 5.07 -8.58
N MET A 72 9.43 5.25 -9.72
CA MET A 72 9.96 5.97 -10.88
C MET A 72 8.99 7.08 -11.28
N GLU A 73 9.46 8.32 -11.30
CA GLU A 73 8.66 9.46 -11.73
C GLU A 73 8.12 9.26 -13.15
N ILE A 74 6.85 9.58 -13.35
CA ILE A 74 6.22 9.69 -14.66
C ILE A 74 6.54 11.09 -15.18
N PRO A 75 7.30 11.25 -16.27
CA PRO A 75 7.69 12.55 -16.75
C PRO A 75 6.50 13.32 -17.33
N GLY A 76 6.29 14.54 -16.84
CA GLY A 76 5.30 15.48 -17.37
C GLY A 76 3.90 15.33 -16.77
N ASP A 77 2.96 16.05 -17.39
CA ASP A 77 1.56 16.09 -16.96
C ASP A 77 0.81 14.79 -17.33
N ILE A 78 -0.07 14.34 -16.44
CA ILE A 78 -1.05 13.28 -16.69
C ILE A 78 -2.43 13.96 -16.79
N PRO A 79 -2.88 14.34 -17.99
CA PRO A 79 -4.00 15.26 -18.13
C PRO A 79 -5.35 14.53 -18.06
N ASN A 80 -6.23 14.94 -17.15
CA ASN A 80 -7.62 14.46 -17.04
C ASN A 80 -8.62 15.49 -17.56
N ARG A 81 -9.66 15.03 -18.27
CA ARG A 81 -10.68 15.91 -18.86
C ARG A 81 -11.85 16.12 -17.94
N GLY A 82 -12.20 17.39 -17.75
CA GLY A 82 -13.31 17.81 -16.92
C GLY A 82 -14.60 17.97 -17.73
N PHE A 83 -15.73 17.53 -17.16
CA PHE A 83 -17.06 17.88 -17.66
C PHE A 83 -17.77 18.87 -16.72
N LEU A 84 -17.74 18.59 -15.41
CA LEU A 84 -18.35 19.43 -14.37
C LEU A 84 -17.38 20.42 -13.72
N GLN A 85 -16.11 20.39 -14.14
CA GLN A 85 -15.05 21.34 -13.79
C GLN A 85 -14.09 21.47 -14.98
N ALA A 86 -13.13 22.40 -14.91
CA ALA A 86 -12.07 22.50 -15.91
C ALA A 86 -11.17 21.25 -15.91
N ASP A 87 -10.41 21.06 -16.99
CA ASP A 87 -9.36 20.05 -17.08
C ASP A 87 -8.34 20.22 -15.94
N ILE A 88 -7.78 19.10 -15.50
CA ILE A 88 -6.76 19.07 -14.45
C ILE A 88 -5.56 18.25 -14.92
N ASN A 89 -4.38 18.56 -14.39
CA ASN A 89 -3.20 17.72 -14.55
C ASN A 89 -2.95 16.98 -13.24
N LEU A 90 -2.77 15.66 -13.34
CA LEU A 90 -2.20 14.85 -12.28
C LEU A 90 -0.69 14.73 -12.54
N HIS A 91 0.05 14.36 -11.51
CA HIS A 91 1.46 14.00 -11.60
C HIS A 91 1.73 12.78 -10.74
N GLY A 92 2.72 11.97 -11.07
CA GLY A 92 2.86 10.72 -10.34
C GLY A 92 4.15 9.98 -10.57
N ALA A 93 4.26 8.85 -9.88
CA ALA A 93 5.33 7.89 -10.04
C ALA A 93 4.72 6.49 -10.22
N THR A 94 5.27 5.70 -11.13
CA THR A 94 5.02 4.26 -11.12
C THR A 94 5.74 3.65 -9.91
N TYR A 95 5.25 2.52 -9.43
CA TYR A 95 5.99 1.72 -8.47
C TYR A 95 5.93 0.23 -8.77
N LEU A 96 6.94 -0.49 -8.28
CA LEU A 96 6.97 -1.94 -8.24
C LEU A 96 7.36 -2.39 -6.83
N GLN A 97 6.44 -3.08 -6.17
CA GLN A 97 6.64 -3.72 -4.88
C GLN A 97 6.97 -5.19 -5.09
N LYS A 98 8.01 -5.70 -4.43
CA LYS A 98 8.39 -7.12 -4.41
C LYS A 98 8.60 -7.55 -2.97
N ILE A 99 7.87 -8.56 -2.51
CA ILE A 99 7.94 -9.07 -1.14
C ILE A 99 8.28 -10.57 -1.19
N ASN A 100 9.27 -10.96 -0.40
CA ASN A 100 9.67 -12.35 -0.20
C ASN A 100 9.51 -12.75 1.26
N ASP A 101 9.22 -14.02 1.50
CA ASP A 101 9.37 -14.64 2.82
C ASP A 101 10.86 -14.87 3.10
N VAL A 102 11.33 -14.46 4.29
CA VAL A 102 12.77 -14.53 4.64
C VAL A 102 13.22 -15.92 5.06
N ASN A 103 12.30 -16.80 5.48
CA ASN A 103 12.61 -18.11 6.04
C ASN A 103 12.29 -19.25 5.06
N VAL A 104 11.33 -19.05 4.15
CA VAL A 104 10.90 -20.07 3.19
C VAL A 104 11.62 -19.93 1.86
N LEU A 105 12.33 -20.98 1.41
CA LEU A 105 13.08 -20.98 0.15
C LEU A 105 12.36 -21.75 -0.97
N THR A 106 12.31 -21.16 -2.16
CA THR A 106 11.90 -21.81 -3.41
C THR A 106 13.08 -21.83 -4.37
N ASN A 107 13.50 -23.02 -4.80
CA ASN A 107 14.69 -23.19 -5.66
C ASN A 107 15.97 -22.53 -5.10
N GLY A 108 16.15 -22.58 -3.78
CA GLY A 108 17.32 -22.00 -3.10
C GLY A 108 17.31 -20.47 -2.96
N LYS A 109 16.19 -19.79 -3.24
CA LYS A 109 16.02 -18.34 -3.07
C LYS A 109 14.84 -18.04 -2.15
N PRO A 110 14.82 -16.90 -1.42
CA PRO A 110 13.65 -16.44 -0.69
C PRO A 110 12.38 -16.52 -1.56
N SER A 111 11.32 -17.13 -1.03
CA SER A 111 10.10 -17.37 -1.78
C SER A 111 9.36 -16.06 -1.99
N GLY A 112 9.11 -15.69 -3.24
CA GLY A 112 8.27 -14.53 -3.54
C GLY A 112 6.84 -14.79 -3.09
N ILE A 113 6.35 -13.97 -2.17
CA ILE A 113 4.96 -14.04 -1.67
C ILE A 113 4.08 -12.98 -2.34
N HIS A 114 4.67 -11.90 -2.85
CA HIS A 114 3.93 -10.82 -3.49
C HIS A 114 4.77 -10.05 -4.53
N ILE A 115 4.14 -9.62 -5.61
CA ILE A 115 4.69 -8.65 -6.56
C ILE A 115 3.56 -7.76 -7.08
N GLU A 116 3.69 -6.45 -6.94
CA GLU A 116 2.61 -5.51 -7.23
C GLU A 116 3.12 -4.30 -8.01
N PRO A 117 2.71 -4.12 -9.28
CA PRO A 117 2.91 -2.87 -10.00
C PRO A 117 1.74 -1.91 -9.74
N GLY A 118 2.05 -0.60 -9.73
CA GLY A 118 1.02 0.42 -9.64
C GLY A 118 1.53 1.83 -9.93
N ILE A 119 0.70 2.81 -9.62
CA ILE A 119 0.98 4.24 -9.78
C ILE A 119 0.52 4.98 -8.53
N TRP A 120 1.35 5.88 -8.04
CA TRP A 120 0.94 6.94 -7.14
C TRP A 120 0.77 8.24 -7.91
N VAL A 121 -0.33 8.97 -7.66
CA VAL A 121 -0.58 10.28 -8.28
C VAL A 121 -0.93 11.34 -7.23
N THR A 122 -0.46 12.56 -7.44
CA THR A 122 -1.03 13.76 -6.85
C THR A 122 -2.26 14.17 -7.64
N VAL A 123 -3.34 14.47 -6.91
CA VAL A 123 -4.56 15.03 -7.46
C VAL A 123 -4.67 16.46 -6.94
N PRO A 124 -4.74 17.47 -7.83
CA PRO A 124 -4.92 18.85 -7.41
C PRO A 124 -6.28 19.05 -6.74
N SER A 125 -6.48 20.19 -6.09
CA SER A 125 -7.81 20.53 -5.57
C SER A 125 -8.85 20.55 -6.71
N THR A 126 -10.01 19.98 -6.45
CA THR A 126 -11.11 19.91 -7.40
C THR A 126 -12.26 20.80 -6.95
N THR A 127 -13.03 21.29 -7.91
CA THR A 127 -14.28 22.03 -7.66
C THR A 127 -15.51 21.13 -7.77
N ASN A 128 -15.41 20.04 -8.54
CA ASN A 128 -16.44 19.02 -8.64
C ASN A 128 -15.82 17.60 -8.77
N PRO A 129 -15.84 16.77 -7.71
CA PRO A 129 -16.29 17.10 -6.35
C PRO A 129 -15.45 18.24 -5.73
N THR A 130 -15.97 18.93 -4.72
CA THR A 130 -15.20 19.97 -4.02
C THR A 130 -14.28 19.30 -2.99
N ASP A 131 -13.04 19.03 -3.39
CA ASP A 131 -12.05 18.36 -2.56
C ASP A 131 -10.73 19.15 -2.56
N PRO A 132 -9.98 19.15 -1.43
CA PRO A 132 -8.62 19.67 -1.40
C PRO A 132 -7.70 18.82 -2.29
N ALA A 133 -6.45 19.26 -2.44
CA ALA A 133 -5.44 18.39 -3.06
C ALA A 133 -5.32 17.07 -2.29
N THR A 134 -5.24 15.97 -3.03
CA THR A 134 -5.21 14.60 -2.50
C THR A 134 -4.08 13.80 -3.16
N VAL A 135 -3.86 12.59 -2.67
CA VAL A 135 -3.01 11.58 -3.30
C VAL A 135 -3.82 10.31 -3.54
N ALA A 136 -3.50 9.59 -4.62
CA ALA A 136 -4.10 8.30 -4.91
C ALA A 136 -3.05 7.24 -5.26
N ARG A 137 -3.29 6.00 -4.85
CA ARG A 137 -2.57 4.79 -5.24
C ARG A 137 -3.48 3.92 -6.09
N LEU A 138 -3.05 3.60 -7.29
CA LEU A 138 -3.69 2.65 -8.21
C LEU A 138 -2.81 1.41 -8.26
N ALA A 139 -3.36 0.24 -7.94
CA ALA A 139 -2.57 -0.99 -7.77
C ALA A 139 -3.20 -2.20 -8.49
N ASN A 140 -2.36 -3.11 -8.97
CA ASN A 140 -2.75 -4.41 -9.52
C ASN A 140 -2.09 -5.55 -8.74
N ILE A 141 -2.90 -6.35 -8.08
CA ILE A 141 -2.51 -7.39 -7.15
C ILE A 141 -2.54 -8.75 -7.88
N PRO A 142 -1.44 -9.52 -7.87
CA PRO A 142 -1.32 -10.75 -8.66
C PRO A 142 -2.26 -11.87 -8.18
N HIS A 143 -2.89 -11.70 -7.03
CA HIS A 143 -3.91 -12.60 -6.49
C HIS A 143 -5.31 -12.37 -7.10
N GLY A 144 -5.45 -11.45 -8.06
CA GLY A 144 -6.69 -11.23 -8.81
C GLY A 144 -7.52 -10.05 -8.34
N THR A 145 -6.88 -9.00 -7.83
CA THR A 145 -7.56 -7.78 -7.40
C THR A 145 -6.87 -6.56 -8.02
N SER A 146 -7.63 -5.55 -8.43
CA SER A 146 -7.12 -4.20 -8.70
C SER A 146 -7.80 -3.22 -7.77
N LEU A 147 -7.14 -2.11 -7.42
CA LEU A 147 -7.73 -1.10 -6.55
C LEU A 147 -7.33 0.31 -6.92
N VAL A 148 -8.15 1.25 -6.46
CA VAL A 148 -7.81 2.66 -6.33
C VAL A 148 -8.04 3.04 -4.87
N ALA A 149 -7.04 3.58 -4.22
CA ALA A 149 -7.15 4.11 -2.87
C ALA A 149 -6.72 5.58 -2.87
N GLN A 150 -7.58 6.47 -2.37
CA GLN A 150 -7.36 7.90 -2.39
C GLN A 150 -7.49 8.49 -0.98
N GLY A 151 -6.82 9.59 -0.74
CA GLY A 151 -6.85 10.24 0.55
C GLY A 151 -5.95 11.46 0.63
N THR A 152 -5.50 11.78 1.83
CA THR A 152 -4.80 13.04 2.12
C THR A 152 -3.32 12.83 2.35
N ALA A 153 -2.58 13.91 2.17
CA ALA A 153 -1.17 13.99 2.51
C ALA A 153 -0.90 15.25 3.33
N PHE A 154 -0.07 15.12 4.37
CA PHE A 154 0.32 16.23 5.23
C PHE A 154 1.66 15.93 5.92
N THR A 155 2.32 16.96 6.44
CA THR A 155 3.60 16.82 7.15
C THR A 155 3.43 17.17 8.62
N VAL A 156 4.05 16.38 9.49
CA VAL A 156 4.12 16.63 10.94
C VAL A 156 5.57 16.74 11.39
N ASN A 157 5.79 17.46 12.48
CA ASN A 157 7.08 17.47 13.16
C ASN A 157 7.22 16.19 14.00
N GLY A 158 8.42 15.61 14.02
CA GLY A 158 8.69 14.41 14.80
C GLY A 158 8.29 13.10 14.11
N GLY A 159 8.33 12.02 14.89
CA GLY A 159 7.95 10.67 14.46
C GLY A 159 6.43 10.45 14.37
N PRO A 160 6.00 9.37 13.70
CA PRO A 160 4.59 9.07 13.49
C PRO A 160 3.88 8.61 14.76
N VAL A 161 2.57 8.87 14.83
CA VAL A 161 1.67 8.20 15.77
C VAL A 161 1.12 6.95 15.08
N ILE A 162 1.51 5.78 15.59
CA ILE A 162 1.12 4.48 15.02
C ILE A 162 0.13 3.80 15.98
N ASN A 163 -1.15 3.79 15.60
CA ASN A 163 -2.19 3.11 16.36
C ASN A 163 -2.10 1.58 16.20
N PRO A 164 -2.58 0.79 17.18
CA PRO A 164 -2.66 -0.65 17.02
C PRO A 164 -3.50 -1.08 15.81
N ALA A 165 -3.05 -2.10 15.09
CA ALA A 165 -3.84 -2.81 14.08
C ALA A 165 -4.32 -4.14 14.67
N SER A 166 -5.57 -4.54 14.39
CA SER A 166 -6.10 -5.83 14.84
C SER A 166 -6.21 -6.78 13.66
N ILE A 167 -5.85 -8.05 13.89
CA ILE A 167 -6.06 -9.14 12.93
C ILE A 167 -7.32 -9.96 13.22
N THR A 168 -8.11 -9.55 14.22
CA THR A 168 -9.25 -10.33 14.71
C THR A 168 -10.41 -10.25 13.69
N PRO A 169 -10.85 -11.39 13.13
CA PRO A 169 -12.00 -11.41 12.23
C PRO A 169 -13.28 -10.94 12.92
N PHE A 170 -14.23 -10.43 12.15
CA PHE A 170 -15.50 -9.93 12.69
C PHE A 170 -16.66 -10.16 11.71
N LEU A 171 -17.91 -10.11 12.20
CA LEU A 171 -19.09 -10.26 11.33
C LEU A 171 -19.16 -9.14 10.29
N ILE A 172 -19.40 -9.48 9.01
CA ILE A 172 -19.57 -8.48 7.94
C ILE A 172 -20.74 -7.55 8.27
N ASN A 173 -21.83 -8.10 8.80
CA ASN A 173 -23.01 -7.32 9.15
C ASN A 173 -22.86 -6.66 10.52
N PRO A 174 -23.48 -5.49 10.74
CA PRO A 174 -23.61 -4.91 12.07
C PRO A 174 -24.15 -5.93 13.08
N PRO A 175 -23.60 -5.98 14.31
CA PRO A 175 -22.75 -4.97 14.93
C PRO A 175 -21.24 -5.19 14.77
N HIS A 176 -20.79 -5.93 13.74
CA HIS A 176 -19.36 -6.21 13.50
C HIS A 176 -18.65 -6.88 14.69
N THR A 177 -19.33 -7.85 15.32
CA THR A 177 -18.80 -8.54 16.50
C THR A 177 -17.49 -9.26 16.16
N PRO A 178 -16.39 -9.00 16.90
CA PRO A 178 -15.13 -9.72 16.74
C PRO A 178 -15.25 -11.20 17.15
N ILE A 179 -14.52 -12.06 16.45
CA ILE A 179 -14.46 -13.50 16.68
C ILE A 179 -13.00 -13.91 16.86
N ALA A 180 -12.67 -14.43 18.04
CA ALA A 180 -11.35 -14.96 18.33
C ALA A 180 -11.24 -16.41 17.87
N PHE A 181 -10.07 -16.77 17.35
CA PHE A 181 -9.76 -18.12 16.90
C PHE A 181 -8.46 -18.61 17.55
N PRO A 182 -8.32 -19.91 17.85
CA PRO A 182 -7.16 -20.44 18.60
C PRO A 182 -5.83 -20.20 17.86
N GLU A 183 -5.85 -20.09 16.54
CA GLU A 183 -4.66 -19.83 15.73
C GLU A 183 -3.98 -18.50 16.09
N THR A 184 -4.66 -17.51 16.68
CA THR A 184 -3.99 -16.26 17.10
C THR A 184 -3.16 -16.40 18.37
N ASN A 185 -3.27 -17.51 19.10
CA ASN A 185 -2.45 -17.76 20.29
C ASN A 185 -1.27 -18.66 19.92
N LEU A 186 -0.06 -18.10 19.87
CA LEU A 186 1.17 -18.82 19.52
C LEU A 186 1.49 -19.97 20.49
N GLY A 187 1.00 -19.90 21.73
CA GLY A 187 1.14 -20.97 22.72
C GLY A 187 0.21 -22.17 22.51
N VAL A 188 -0.76 -22.08 21.59
CA VAL A 188 -1.66 -23.19 21.23
C VAL A 188 -1.13 -23.87 19.96
N PRO A 189 -0.79 -25.18 20.03
CA PRO A 189 -0.43 -25.95 18.84
C PRO A 189 -1.62 -26.10 17.90
N THR A 190 -1.38 -25.88 16.60
CA THR A 190 -2.39 -26.04 15.55
C THR A 190 -1.69 -26.32 14.22
N THR A 191 -2.33 -27.10 13.35
CA THR A 191 -1.89 -27.30 11.95
C THR A 191 -2.39 -26.22 11.01
N PHE A 192 -3.14 -25.24 11.53
CA PHE A 192 -3.82 -24.21 10.74
C PHE A 192 -3.23 -22.81 10.90
N ARG A 193 -1.96 -22.76 11.28
CA ARG A 193 -1.13 -21.57 11.30
C ARG A 193 0.22 -21.90 10.67
N THR A 194 0.92 -20.89 10.12
CA THR A 194 2.33 -21.05 9.74
C THR A 194 3.12 -21.76 10.86
N PRO A 195 3.87 -22.83 10.55
CA PRO A 195 4.66 -23.56 11.54
C PRO A 195 5.69 -22.67 12.25
N PRO A 196 5.93 -22.84 13.56
CA PRO A 196 6.91 -22.02 14.29
C PRO A 196 8.33 -22.02 13.69
N ALA A 197 8.72 -23.10 13.00
CA ALA A 197 10.02 -23.20 12.34
C ALA A 197 10.20 -22.21 11.18
N ASP A 198 9.09 -21.78 10.56
CA ASP A 198 9.10 -20.86 9.41
C ASP A 198 8.93 -19.39 9.85
N ILE A 199 8.68 -19.14 11.14
CA ILE A 199 8.48 -17.82 11.74
C ILE A 199 9.22 -17.67 13.09
N PRO A 200 10.53 -17.96 13.16
CA PRO A 200 11.30 -18.01 14.40
C PRO A 200 11.29 -16.71 15.22
N HIS A 201 11.04 -15.54 14.60
CA HIS A 201 11.03 -14.26 15.34
C HIS A 201 9.63 -13.66 15.54
N VAL A 202 8.57 -14.34 15.09
CA VAL A 202 7.20 -13.85 15.30
C VAL A 202 6.80 -14.02 16.76
N THR A 203 6.39 -12.91 17.40
CA THR A 203 5.98 -12.88 18.80
C THR A 203 4.47 -12.74 18.95
N GLN A 204 3.95 -13.10 20.14
CA GLN A 204 2.52 -12.91 20.43
C GLN A 204 2.11 -11.43 20.35
N ALA A 205 3.02 -10.51 20.66
CA ALA A 205 2.76 -9.07 20.53
C ALA A 205 2.51 -8.67 19.07
N MET A 206 3.26 -9.24 18.11
CA MET A 206 3.07 -9.00 16.68
C MET A 206 1.74 -9.57 16.17
N VAL A 207 1.34 -10.75 16.67
CA VAL A 207 0.04 -11.34 16.30
C VAL A 207 -1.12 -10.54 16.89
N ASN A 208 -0.99 -10.04 18.12
CA ASN A 208 -2.02 -9.20 18.74
C ASN A 208 -2.13 -7.83 18.08
N ASN A 209 -1.00 -7.28 17.64
CA ASN A 209 -0.90 -5.99 16.98
C ASN A 209 0.29 -5.96 16.02
N PRO A 210 0.08 -6.14 14.71
CA PRO A 210 1.18 -6.09 13.74
C PRO A 210 1.96 -4.78 13.76
N ASN A 211 1.32 -3.67 14.11
CA ASN A 211 1.98 -2.36 14.17
C ASN A 211 3.04 -2.24 15.28
N VAL A 212 3.16 -3.21 16.21
CA VAL A 212 4.30 -3.24 17.15
C VAL A 212 5.63 -3.38 16.43
N VAL A 213 5.65 -4.02 15.24
CA VAL A 213 6.86 -4.15 14.41
C VAL A 213 7.37 -2.76 14.02
N LEU A 214 6.45 -1.87 13.66
CA LEU A 214 6.77 -0.50 13.26
C LEU A 214 7.25 0.33 14.46
N THR A 215 6.53 0.26 15.60
CA THR A 215 6.92 1.02 16.80
C THR A 215 8.26 0.57 17.36
N ASN A 216 8.56 -0.74 17.30
CA ASN A 216 9.84 -1.29 17.71
C ASN A 216 10.97 -0.82 16.77
N ALA A 217 10.71 -0.76 15.46
CA ALA A 217 11.71 -0.33 14.49
C ALA A 217 12.15 1.13 14.70
N ILE A 218 11.25 2.01 15.15
CA ILE A 218 11.56 3.43 15.41
C ILE A 218 11.99 3.72 16.86
N ALA A 219 11.97 2.73 17.73
CA ALA A 219 12.35 2.90 19.13
C ALA A 219 13.81 3.41 19.22
N GLY A 220 13.99 4.56 19.88
CA GLY A 220 15.30 5.20 20.04
C GLY A 220 15.82 5.96 18.81
N GLN A 221 15.04 6.06 17.72
CA GLN A 221 15.38 6.92 16.58
C GLN A 221 14.97 8.37 16.84
N THR A 222 15.76 9.33 16.36
CA THR A 222 15.40 10.76 16.35
C THR A 222 14.76 11.11 15.01
N ILE A 223 13.44 11.03 14.93
CA ILE A 223 12.71 11.45 13.73
C ILE A 223 12.37 12.93 13.86
N THR A 224 12.74 13.74 12.88
CA THR A 224 12.59 15.21 12.92
C THR A 224 11.37 15.69 12.15
N SER A 225 10.96 14.97 11.11
CA SER A 225 9.81 15.28 10.26
C SER A 225 9.24 14.01 9.65
N THR A 226 7.91 13.97 9.47
CA THR A 226 7.21 12.86 8.82
C THR A 226 6.19 13.39 7.82
N THR A 227 6.31 13.02 6.55
CA THR A 227 5.23 13.16 5.56
C THR A 227 4.31 11.95 5.65
N VAL A 228 3.03 12.18 5.92
CA VAL A 228 2.01 11.16 6.11
C VAL A 228 1.15 11.10 4.86
N LEU A 229 0.99 9.91 4.27
CA LEU A 229 0.01 9.63 3.22
C LEU A 229 -1.03 8.68 3.80
N ARG A 230 -2.28 9.14 3.93
CA ARG A 230 -3.39 8.31 4.43
C ARG A 230 -4.38 8.09 3.30
N ILE A 231 -4.58 6.85 2.88
CA ILE A 231 -5.42 6.48 1.74
C ILE A 231 -6.38 5.35 2.10
N SER A 232 -7.52 5.31 1.43
CA SER A 232 -8.50 4.22 1.54
C SER A 232 -9.16 3.96 0.18
N THR A 233 -9.61 2.73 -0.02
CA THR A 233 -10.54 2.40 -1.12
C THR A 233 -11.98 2.82 -0.83
N THR A 234 -12.22 3.44 0.32
CA THR A 234 -13.49 4.03 0.74
C THR A 234 -13.34 5.53 0.99
N ASP A 235 -14.45 6.26 0.97
CA ASP A 235 -14.43 7.72 1.10
C ASP A 235 -13.92 8.15 2.48
N LEU A 236 -12.85 8.95 2.51
CA LEU A 236 -12.27 9.49 3.76
C LEU A 236 -12.83 10.87 4.15
N ASN A 237 -13.56 11.55 3.25
CA ASN A 237 -14.17 12.86 3.44
C ASN A 237 -13.24 13.85 4.18
N PRO A 238 -12.16 14.36 3.52
CA PRO A 238 -11.86 14.26 2.08
C PRO A 238 -10.93 13.08 1.67
N PRO A 239 -10.98 12.59 0.40
CA PRO A 239 -11.91 13.03 -0.65
C PRO A 239 -13.34 12.59 -0.36
N THR A 240 -14.30 13.34 -0.90
CA THR A 240 -15.73 13.09 -0.67
C THR A 240 -16.30 11.91 -1.45
N SER A 241 -15.59 11.46 -2.48
CA SER A 241 -15.93 10.29 -3.28
C SER A 241 -14.67 9.70 -3.93
N GLY A 242 -14.71 8.41 -4.25
CA GLY A 242 -13.73 7.76 -5.11
C GLY A 242 -13.19 6.45 -4.53
N GLY A 243 -12.15 5.92 -5.16
CA GLY A 243 -11.54 4.65 -4.76
C GLY A 243 -12.37 3.42 -5.13
N GLY A 244 -11.94 2.27 -4.60
CA GLY A 244 -12.63 0.99 -4.71
C GLY A 244 -11.69 -0.18 -4.98
N THR A 245 -12.25 -1.38 -4.91
CA THR A 245 -11.59 -2.63 -5.29
C THR A 245 -12.37 -3.32 -6.42
N SER A 246 -11.66 -4.06 -7.27
CA SER A 246 -12.23 -4.91 -8.30
C SER A 246 -11.57 -6.28 -8.22
N ASN A 247 -12.36 -7.34 -8.15
CA ASN A 247 -11.89 -8.70 -7.94
C ASN A 247 -12.17 -9.58 -9.17
N ILE A 248 -11.38 -10.62 -9.38
CA ILE A 248 -11.71 -11.67 -10.35
C ILE A 248 -12.85 -12.55 -9.83
N ALA A 249 -13.54 -13.24 -10.75
CA ALA A 249 -14.68 -14.10 -10.43
C ALA A 249 -14.37 -15.19 -9.39
N PHE A 250 -13.14 -15.70 -9.35
CA PHE A 250 -12.73 -16.67 -8.32
C PHE A 250 -12.85 -16.09 -6.91
N LEU A 251 -12.41 -14.84 -6.71
CA LEU A 251 -12.46 -14.18 -5.41
C LEU A 251 -13.87 -13.75 -5.03
N ASP A 252 -14.58 -13.12 -5.98
CA ASP A 252 -15.96 -12.64 -5.78
C ASP A 252 -16.97 -13.78 -5.59
N GLY A 253 -16.70 -14.95 -6.18
CA GLY A 253 -17.58 -16.10 -6.13
C GLY A 253 -18.92 -15.87 -6.85
N ALA A 254 -19.92 -16.65 -6.46
CA ALA A 254 -21.26 -16.63 -7.05
C ALA A 254 -22.32 -16.82 -5.95
N ALA A 255 -23.41 -17.54 -6.23
CA ALA A 255 -24.51 -17.76 -5.29
C ALA A 255 -24.08 -18.38 -3.93
N GLY A 256 -22.98 -19.12 -3.90
CA GLY A 256 -22.40 -19.70 -2.67
C GLY A 256 -21.57 -18.74 -1.82
N GLY A 257 -21.41 -17.49 -2.26
CA GLY A 257 -20.54 -16.49 -1.63
C GLY A 257 -19.13 -16.46 -2.22
N PRO A 258 -18.31 -15.48 -1.78
CA PRO A 258 -16.94 -15.29 -2.24
C PRO A 258 -15.97 -16.32 -1.65
N ASN A 259 -14.91 -16.66 -2.40
CA ASN A 259 -13.79 -17.40 -1.82
C ASN A 259 -12.95 -16.48 -0.92
N ALA A 260 -12.67 -15.24 -1.33
CA ALA A 260 -11.98 -14.22 -0.54
C ALA A 260 -12.11 -12.85 -1.21
N LYS A 261 -13.27 -12.20 -1.08
CA LYS A 261 -13.50 -10.91 -1.72
C LYS A 261 -12.69 -9.82 -1.00
N ALA A 262 -11.74 -9.19 -1.67
CA ALA A 262 -11.11 -7.98 -1.14
C ALA A 262 -12.12 -6.84 -1.17
N ALA A 263 -12.69 -6.51 -0.01
CA ALA A 263 -13.80 -5.57 0.11
C ALA A 263 -13.34 -4.13 0.34
N GLN A 264 -12.22 -3.95 1.04
CA GLN A 264 -11.68 -2.65 1.39
C GLN A 264 -10.18 -2.77 1.64
N MET A 265 -9.43 -1.71 1.33
CA MET A 265 -8.06 -1.53 1.76
C MET A 265 -7.87 -0.12 2.34
N ASP A 266 -7.23 -0.06 3.50
CA ASP A 266 -6.75 1.16 4.14
C ASP A 266 -5.24 1.09 4.29
N ALA A 267 -4.55 2.21 4.04
CA ALA A 267 -3.11 2.29 4.27
C ALA A 267 -2.67 3.66 4.78
N ILE A 268 -1.64 3.64 5.61
CA ILE A 268 -0.89 4.84 5.99
C ILE A 268 0.58 4.60 5.66
N PHE A 269 1.17 5.53 4.93
CA PHE A 269 2.61 5.60 4.67
C PHE A 269 3.19 6.79 5.43
N TRP A 270 4.35 6.58 6.04
CA TRP A 270 5.13 7.57 6.76
C TRP A 270 6.51 7.68 6.13
N ILE A 271 6.76 8.79 5.46
CA ILE A 271 8.07 9.13 4.91
C ILE A 271 8.79 9.98 5.95
N GLU A 272 9.71 9.37 6.67
CA GLU A 272 10.34 9.91 7.87
C GLU A 272 11.75 10.44 7.55
N THR A 273 12.04 11.64 8.02
CA THR A 273 13.40 12.18 8.08
C THR A 273 14.01 11.81 9.42
N VAL A 274 15.00 10.92 9.40
CA VAL A 274 15.67 10.44 10.60
C VAL A 274 17.04 11.08 10.75
N GLN A 275 17.28 11.70 11.90
CA GLN A 275 18.58 12.19 12.31
C GLN A 275 19.42 11.04 12.87
N GLY A 276 20.61 10.86 12.30
CA GLY A 276 21.66 9.98 12.77
C GLY A 276 22.44 10.56 13.94
N LYS A 277 23.63 10.00 14.18
CA LYS A 277 24.46 10.41 15.34
C LYS A 277 25.09 11.78 15.13
N ASP A 278 25.53 12.04 13.91
CA ASP A 278 26.10 13.31 13.50
C ASP A 278 25.01 14.21 12.90
N LYS A 279 25.20 15.53 12.96
CA LYS A 279 24.21 16.50 12.45
C LYS A 279 23.96 16.38 10.95
N ASP A 280 24.97 15.95 10.21
CA ASP A 280 24.90 15.81 8.75
C ASP A 280 24.46 14.41 8.30
N ASP A 281 24.33 13.45 9.24
CA ASP A 281 23.81 12.10 8.97
C ASP A 281 22.28 12.15 8.99
N VAL A 282 21.67 12.51 7.85
CA VAL A 282 20.22 12.54 7.66
C VAL A 282 19.83 11.51 6.62
N ARG A 283 18.87 10.64 6.97
CA ARG A 283 18.38 9.58 6.09
C ARG A 283 16.87 9.57 6.00
N LEU A 284 16.37 9.08 4.87
CA LEU A 284 14.94 8.78 4.71
C LEU A 284 14.64 7.34 5.13
N GLN A 285 13.53 7.19 5.84
CA GLN A 285 12.92 5.93 6.19
C GLN A 285 11.46 5.95 5.73
N LEU A 286 10.96 4.81 5.27
CA LEU A 286 9.56 4.64 4.86
C LEU A 286 8.95 3.55 5.74
N GLN A 287 7.95 3.91 6.53
CA GLN A 287 7.08 2.93 7.18
C GLN A 287 5.73 2.89 6.49
N TYR A 288 5.11 1.71 6.44
CA TYR A 288 3.69 1.63 6.12
C TYR A 288 2.98 0.60 6.99
N THR A 289 1.69 0.85 7.20
CA THR A 289 0.72 -0.15 7.64
C THR A 289 -0.40 -0.19 6.62
N GLN A 290 -0.77 -1.41 6.20
CA GLN A 290 -1.85 -1.65 5.27
C GLN A 290 -2.77 -2.72 5.85
N THR A 291 -4.08 -2.46 5.85
CA THR A 291 -5.10 -3.44 6.21
C THR A 291 -6.03 -3.65 5.03
N VAL A 292 -6.11 -4.90 4.56
CA VAL A 292 -7.10 -5.33 3.57
C VAL A 292 -8.17 -6.14 4.29
N LEU A 293 -9.45 -5.84 4.06
CA LEU A 293 -10.55 -6.66 4.53
C LEU A 293 -10.90 -7.69 3.46
N LEU A 294 -10.60 -8.96 3.74
CA LEU A 294 -11.03 -10.08 2.92
C LEU A 294 -12.36 -10.60 3.47
N ASN A 295 -13.40 -10.68 2.64
CA ASN A 295 -14.70 -11.16 3.04
C ASN A 295 -14.93 -12.57 2.49
N PHE A 296 -15.14 -13.53 3.39
CA PHE A 296 -15.57 -14.89 3.08
C PHE A 296 -16.19 -15.55 4.32
N ASN A 297 -17.03 -16.56 4.10
CA ASN A 297 -17.72 -17.30 5.16
C ASN A 297 -18.46 -16.42 6.19
N GLY A 298 -19.08 -15.31 5.74
CA GLY A 298 -19.85 -14.40 6.60
C GLY A 298 -19.03 -13.46 7.48
N LEU A 299 -17.69 -13.53 7.42
CA LEU A 299 -16.78 -12.70 8.21
C LEU A 299 -15.93 -11.78 7.31
N SER A 300 -15.56 -10.63 7.87
CA SER A 300 -14.45 -9.81 7.41
C SER A 300 -13.20 -10.24 8.15
N TRP A 301 -12.16 -10.54 7.38
CA TRP A 301 -10.89 -11.05 7.84
C TRP A 301 -9.81 -9.99 7.56
N PRO A 302 -9.33 -9.27 8.59
CA PRO A 302 -8.23 -8.35 8.40
C PRO A 302 -6.96 -9.09 7.98
N HIS A 303 -6.37 -8.62 6.88
CA HIS A 303 -5.05 -8.97 6.38
C HIS A 303 -4.17 -7.74 6.57
N VAL A 304 -3.16 -7.85 7.44
CA VAL A 304 -2.32 -6.71 7.82
C VAL A 304 -0.88 -6.95 7.36
N SER A 305 -0.35 -5.99 6.61
CA SER A 305 1.06 -5.95 6.19
C SER A 305 1.70 -4.67 6.71
N VAL A 306 2.89 -4.81 7.28
CA VAL A 306 3.68 -3.70 7.82
C VAL A 306 5.13 -3.85 7.42
N ALA A 307 5.81 -2.74 7.11
CA ALA A 307 7.24 -2.77 6.84
C ALA A 307 7.92 -1.46 7.21
N THR A 308 9.23 -1.55 7.48
CA THR A 308 10.14 -0.41 7.59
C THR A 308 11.23 -0.54 6.54
N LEU A 309 11.30 0.41 5.61
CA LEU A 309 12.25 0.43 4.53
C LEU A 309 13.18 1.64 4.62
N ARG A 310 14.37 1.50 4.06
CA ARG A 310 15.33 2.59 3.89
C ARG A 310 15.56 2.82 2.42
N LYS A 311 15.73 4.08 2.06
CA LYS A 311 16.13 4.45 0.71
C LYS A 311 17.56 3.96 0.49
N VAL A 312 17.78 3.21 -0.57
CA VAL A 312 19.13 2.79 -0.98
C VAL A 312 19.69 3.79 -1.97
N HIS A 313 21.01 3.99 -1.97
CA HIS A 313 21.67 4.77 -3.00
C HIS A 313 21.90 3.89 -4.22
N ASP A 314 21.91 4.48 -5.42
CA ASP A 314 22.05 3.74 -6.69
C ASP A 314 23.41 2.98 -6.80
N ASP A 315 24.36 3.25 -5.90
CA ASP A 315 25.66 2.58 -5.82
C ASP A 315 25.66 1.27 -4.97
N ASP A 316 24.54 0.91 -4.31
CA ASP A 316 24.43 -0.25 -3.41
C ASP A 316 23.93 -1.54 -4.10
N ASP A 317 24.01 -1.62 -5.44
CA ASP A 317 23.56 -2.79 -6.24
C ASP A 317 24.71 -3.71 -6.71
N ASP A 318 25.93 -3.58 -6.13
CA ASP A 318 27.07 -4.51 -6.31
C ASP A 318 27.10 -5.67 -5.31
#